data_AF-A0A2U1MVZ0-F1
#
_entry.id   AF-A0A2U1MVZ0-F1
#
_cell.length_a   1.000
_cell.length_b   1.000
_cell.length_c   1.000
_cell.angle_alpha   90.00
_cell.angle_beta   90.00
_cell.angle_gamma   90.00
#
_symmetry.space_group_name_H-M   'P 1'
#
loop_
_entity.id
_entity.type
_entity.pdbx_description
1 polymer ?
#
loop_
_entity_poly.entity_id
_entity_poly.type
_entity_poly.pdbx_seq_one_letter_code
_entity_poly.pdbx_strand_id
1 'polypeptide(L)'
;MCFLLRLWLHRKSSVNIGESQPMKWAMRLRVVLHLAKALEYCTSKGRALYHDLNAYRVLFDEEYNPRLSCFGLMKNSRDGKSYSTNLAFTPPEYLRTGRVTPESVIYSFGTLLLDLLSGKHIPPSHALDLIRDRNLQMLTDSCLEGQFSNDDGTELVRLATRCLQYEPRERPNPKSVVSALVSLQKDTEVPSQVLMGIQTTDSFTPRSPLGEACLRLDLSAMHEIMEKLSYKDDEGQTTELSFQMWTDQMQESLNSKKKGDAAFRHKDFTTAIDCYTQFIEYGPTVSPTVYARRSLSYLINNMPQEALGDAMQVQVISPVWHIASYLQAASLFTLKMETEAHAALREGVALEAKKNGLTPNGR
;
A
#
# COMPACT_ATOMS: atom_id res chain seq x y z
N MET A 1 2.56 -0.64 3.61
CA MET A 1 3.69 -0.98 2.71
C MET A 1 4.16 0.31 2.04
N CYS A 2 5.39 0.78 2.29
CA CYS A 2 5.87 2.05 1.71
C CYS A 2 6.34 1.83 0.26
N PHE A 3 5.62 2.36 -0.72
CA PHE A 3 6.03 2.28 -2.13
C PHE A 3 7.04 3.39 -2.46
N LEU A 4 8.11 3.04 -3.20
CA LEU A 4 9.12 3.98 -3.68
C LEU A 4 8.71 4.54 -5.05
N LEU A 5 8.82 5.85 -5.26
CA LEU A 5 8.54 6.50 -6.56
C LEU A 5 9.29 5.86 -7.72
N ARG A 6 10.53 5.41 -7.51
CA ARG A 6 11.31 4.71 -8.53
C ARG A 6 10.58 3.49 -9.11
N LEU A 7 9.85 2.72 -8.31
CA LEU A 7 9.15 1.52 -8.78
C LEU A 7 8.06 1.86 -9.80
N TRP A 8 7.46 3.04 -9.67
CA TRP A 8 6.42 3.55 -10.56
C TRP A 8 6.98 4.34 -11.75
N LEU A 9 8.18 4.91 -11.61
CA LEU A 9 8.77 5.81 -12.59
C LEU A 9 9.76 5.14 -13.55
N HIS A 10 10.61 4.23 -13.06
CA HIS A 10 11.66 3.60 -13.86
C HIS A 10 11.33 2.13 -14.07
N ARG A 11 10.68 1.80 -15.21
CA ARG A 11 10.35 0.43 -15.65
C ARG A 11 11.50 -0.56 -15.35
N LYS A 12 11.43 -1.30 -14.23
CA LYS A 12 12.28 -2.46 -13.97
C LYS A 12 11.40 -3.67 -13.69
N SER A 13 11.40 -4.57 -14.67
CA SER A 13 10.60 -5.80 -14.79
C SER A 13 10.96 -6.90 -13.77
N SER A 14 10.97 -6.63 -12.46
CA SER A 14 11.38 -7.65 -11.48
C SER A 14 10.61 -7.66 -10.17
N VAL A 15 9.39 -7.12 -10.15
CA VAL A 15 8.43 -7.44 -9.08
C VAL A 15 7.08 -7.69 -9.74
N ASN A 16 6.52 -8.88 -9.51
CA ASN A 16 5.16 -9.25 -9.90
C ASN A 16 4.13 -8.43 -9.10
N ILE A 17 4.06 -7.13 -9.39
CA ILE A 17 2.91 -6.28 -9.10
C ILE A 17 2.24 -6.14 -10.46
N GLY A 18 1.08 -6.78 -10.63
CA GLY A 18 0.38 -6.90 -11.91
C GLY A 18 0.38 -5.59 -12.69
N GLU A 19 0.82 -5.66 -13.95
CA GLU A 19 0.76 -4.61 -14.98
C GLU A 19 0.63 -3.17 -14.43
N SER A 20 1.64 -2.69 -13.71
CA SER A 20 1.66 -1.31 -13.23
C SER A 20 1.67 -0.38 -14.44
N GLN A 21 0.54 0.25 -14.74
CA GLN A 21 0.50 1.36 -15.71
C GLN A 21 1.52 2.43 -15.28
N PRO A 22 2.24 3.03 -16.24
CA PRO A 22 3.19 4.10 -15.94
C PRO A 22 2.46 5.29 -15.32
N MET A 23 3.10 5.96 -14.37
CA MET A 23 2.50 7.08 -13.64
C MET A 23 2.04 8.20 -14.60
N LYS A 24 0.76 8.58 -14.51
CA LYS A 24 0.14 9.65 -15.31
C LYS A 24 0.69 11.03 -14.97
N TRP A 25 0.63 11.95 -15.92
CA TRP A 25 1.08 13.34 -15.81
C TRP A 25 0.62 14.04 -14.51
N ALA A 26 -0.69 13.98 -14.24
CA ALA A 26 -1.29 14.60 -13.07
C ALA A 26 -0.69 14.10 -11.74
N MET A 27 -0.34 12.82 -11.66
CA MET A 27 0.30 12.26 -10.48
C MET A 27 1.77 12.66 -10.38
N ARG A 28 2.49 12.74 -11.52
CA ARG A 28 3.87 13.23 -11.55
C ARG A 28 3.97 14.67 -11.06
N LEU A 29 3.05 15.54 -11.49
CA LEU A 29 2.96 16.92 -11.00
C LEU A 29 2.60 16.97 -9.51
N ARG A 30 1.67 16.14 -9.05
CA ARG A 30 1.34 16.03 -7.63
C ARG A 30 2.55 15.68 -6.77
N VAL A 31 3.38 14.74 -7.23
CA VAL A 31 4.63 14.35 -6.55
C VAL A 31 5.53 15.56 -6.36
N VAL A 32 5.92 16.27 -7.44
CA VAL A 32 6.82 17.43 -7.30
C VAL A 32 6.21 18.56 -6.51
N LEU A 33 4.90 18.78 -6.60
CA LEU A 33 4.23 19.82 -5.82
C LEU A 33 4.29 19.52 -4.31
N HIS A 34 4.03 18.28 -3.89
CA HIS A 34 4.11 17.90 -2.48
C HIS A 34 5.54 17.99 -1.95
N LEU A 35 6.52 17.58 -2.75
CA LEU A 35 7.93 17.67 -2.37
C LEU A 35 8.38 19.13 -2.27
N ALA A 36 7.97 19.99 -3.21
CA ALA A 36 8.26 21.42 -3.16
C ALA A 36 7.66 22.07 -1.89
N LYS A 37 6.41 21.74 -1.55
CA LYS A 37 5.76 22.19 -0.30
C LYS A 37 6.48 21.68 0.94
N ALA A 38 6.92 20.42 0.94
CA ALA A 38 7.68 19.85 2.05
C ALA A 38 9.03 20.55 2.23
N LEU A 39 9.74 20.85 1.14
CA LEU A 39 11.01 21.59 1.16
C LEU A 39 10.82 23.05 1.59
N GLU A 40 9.77 23.73 1.12
CA GLU A 40 9.40 25.07 1.57
C GLU A 40 9.13 25.07 3.09
N TYR A 41 8.33 24.13 3.57
CA TYR A 41 8.06 23.97 5.00
C TYR A 41 9.35 23.72 5.79
N CYS A 42 10.20 22.78 5.37
CA CYS A 42 11.47 22.50 6.04
C CYS A 42 12.38 23.74 6.08
N THR A 43 12.45 24.49 4.98
CA THR A 43 13.20 25.75 4.89
C THR A 43 12.66 26.78 5.89
N SER A 44 11.34 26.94 6.00
CA SER A 44 10.71 27.84 6.97
C SER A 44 11.00 27.47 8.44
N LYS A 45 11.35 26.21 8.71
CA LYS A 45 11.74 25.68 10.02
C LYS A 45 13.26 25.67 10.25
N GLY A 46 14.04 26.31 9.37
CA GLY A 46 15.51 26.35 9.46
C GLY A 46 16.19 25.03 9.06
N ARG A 47 15.47 24.11 8.40
CA ARG A 47 15.97 22.79 7.95
C ARG A 47 16.04 22.75 6.42
N ALA A 48 16.74 23.70 5.83
CA ALA A 48 16.82 23.86 4.37
C ALA A 48 17.75 22.85 3.66
N LEU A 49 18.47 22.00 4.41
CA LEU A 49 19.46 21.07 3.87
C LEU A 49 18.90 19.66 3.79
N TYR A 50 19.01 19.06 2.60
CA TYR A 50 18.58 17.70 2.32
C TYR A 50 19.65 17.00 1.48
N HIS A 51 20.13 15.86 1.96
CA HIS A 51 21.14 15.04 1.30
C HIS A 51 20.50 14.11 0.26
N ASP A 52 21.12 14.07 -0.93
CA ASP A 52 20.80 13.08 -1.98
C ASP A 52 19.29 13.03 -2.31
N LEU A 53 18.71 14.22 -2.54
CA LEU A 53 17.32 14.34 -2.98
C LEU A 53 17.20 13.74 -4.39
N ASN A 54 16.45 12.65 -4.51
CA ASN A 54 16.21 11.94 -5.76
C ASN A 54 14.92 11.10 -5.65
N ALA A 55 14.52 10.41 -6.72
CA ALA A 55 13.29 9.61 -6.74
C ALA A 55 13.23 8.47 -5.70
N TYR A 56 14.37 8.04 -5.14
CA TYR A 56 14.40 7.00 -4.09
C TYR A 56 14.03 7.54 -2.71
N ARG A 57 14.02 8.87 -2.54
CA ARG A 57 13.68 9.53 -1.28
C ARG A 57 12.20 9.89 -1.18
N VAL A 58 11.41 9.52 -2.19
CA VAL A 58 9.98 9.79 -2.26
C VAL A 58 9.22 8.51 -1.94
N LEU A 59 8.40 8.60 -0.90
CA LEU A 59 7.53 7.54 -0.40
C LEU A 59 6.08 7.88 -0.70
N PHE A 60 5.20 6.89 -0.63
CA PHE A 60 3.75 7.08 -0.62
C PHE A 60 3.18 6.57 0.71
N ASP A 61 2.22 7.31 1.26
CA ASP A 61 1.43 6.86 2.41
C ASP A 61 0.30 5.91 2.00
N GLU A 62 -0.56 5.56 2.95
CA GLU A 62 -1.67 4.61 2.76
C GLU A 62 -2.73 5.14 1.78
N GLU A 63 -2.87 6.47 1.70
CA GLU A 63 -3.72 7.16 0.74
C GLU A 63 -3.00 7.47 -0.58
N TYR A 64 -1.81 6.93 -0.78
CA TYR A 64 -0.98 7.12 -1.97
C TYR A 64 -0.57 8.58 -2.21
N ASN A 65 -0.57 9.40 -1.17
CA ASN A 65 -0.03 10.75 -1.24
C ASN A 65 1.49 10.72 -1.13
N PRO A 66 2.20 11.51 -1.96
CA PRO A 66 3.66 11.55 -1.94
C PRO A 66 4.19 12.22 -0.67
N ARG A 67 5.17 11.58 -0.04
CA ARG A 67 5.86 12.00 1.17
C ARG A 67 7.37 12.08 0.93
N LEU A 68 7.99 13.15 1.39
CA LEU A 68 9.45 13.25 1.43
C LEU A 68 9.98 12.46 2.63
N SER A 69 10.91 11.54 2.40
CA SER A 69 11.55 10.76 3.46
C SER A 69 12.33 11.66 4.43
N CYS A 70 12.36 11.31 5.72
CA CYS A 70 13.19 12.03 6.70
C CYS A 70 14.68 11.63 6.67
N PHE A 71 15.03 10.53 5.99
CA PHE A 71 16.41 9.98 5.99
C PHE A 71 17.45 10.90 5.32
N GLY A 72 17.03 11.82 4.45
CA GLY A 72 17.93 12.80 3.85
C GLY A 72 18.02 14.12 4.60
N LEU A 73 17.19 14.37 5.63
CA LEU A 73 17.21 15.65 6.34
C LEU A 73 18.51 15.82 7.13
N MET A 74 19.25 16.91 6.86
CA MET A 74 20.51 17.20 7.54
C MET A 74 20.27 18.07 8.77
N LYS A 75 20.86 17.69 9.91
CA LYS A 75 20.65 18.38 11.20
C LYS A 75 21.42 19.69 11.35
N ASN A 76 22.55 19.90 10.65
CA ASN A 76 23.40 21.11 10.78
C ASN A 76 24.28 21.37 9.54
N SER A 77 24.57 22.64 9.22
CA SER A 77 25.37 23.05 8.04
C SER A 77 26.89 22.87 8.19
N ARG A 78 27.39 22.58 9.40
CA ARG A 78 28.84 22.54 9.69
C ARG A 78 29.53 21.30 9.11
N ASP A 79 28.80 20.19 8.99
CA ASP A 79 29.32 18.91 8.50
C ASP A 79 28.82 18.58 7.09
N GLY A 80 28.58 19.60 6.24
CA GLY A 80 28.01 19.48 4.89
C GLY A 80 28.71 18.53 3.90
N LYS A 81 29.71 17.77 4.35
CA LYS A 81 30.32 16.62 3.69
C LYS A 81 29.32 15.47 3.60
N SER A 82 28.54 15.44 2.53
CA SER A 82 27.86 14.22 2.10
C SER A 82 27.43 14.38 0.65
N TYR A 83 27.88 13.48 -0.22
CA TYR A 83 27.07 13.09 -1.38
C TYR A 83 27.36 11.65 -1.81
N SER A 84 26.32 11.08 -2.41
CA SER A 84 26.22 9.78 -3.08
C SER A 84 27.26 9.58 -4.21
N THR A 85 27.46 8.32 -4.61
CA THR A 85 28.53 7.80 -5.48
C THR A 85 28.47 8.21 -6.96
N ASN A 86 27.49 9.02 -7.40
CA ASN A 86 27.30 9.37 -8.81
C ASN A 86 27.55 10.86 -9.11
N LEU A 87 28.77 11.17 -9.52
CA LEU A 87 29.24 12.53 -9.86
C LEU A 87 28.40 13.21 -10.96
N ALA A 88 27.74 12.44 -11.83
CA ALA A 88 26.99 12.97 -12.96
C ALA A 88 25.73 13.79 -12.55
N PHE A 89 25.24 13.61 -11.32
CA PHE A 89 24.04 14.29 -10.79
C PHE A 89 24.37 15.29 -9.68
N THR A 90 25.66 15.45 -9.36
CA THR A 90 26.10 16.25 -8.23
C THR A 90 26.03 17.74 -8.56
N PRO A 91 25.51 18.60 -7.66
CA PRO A 91 25.52 20.05 -7.85
C PRO A 91 26.94 20.59 -8.10
N PRO A 92 27.15 21.51 -9.06
CA PRO A 92 28.49 21.97 -9.44
C PRO A 92 29.30 22.56 -8.27
N GLU A 93 28.65 23.33 -7.40
CA GLU A 93 29.28 23.94 -6.23
C GLU A 93 29.68 22.91 -5.17
N TYR A 94 28.98 21.78 -5.10
CA TYR A 94 29.34 20.68 -4.20
C TYR A 94 30.64 20.02 -4.66
N LEU A 95 30.86 19.83 -5.96
CA LEU A 95 32.12 19.30 -6.49
C LEU A 95 33.33 20.16 -6.10
N ARG A 96 33.13 21.48 -5.99
CA ARG A 96 34.17 22.44 -5.61
C ARG A 96 34.38 22.53 -4.09
N THR A 97 33.30 22.50 -3.31
CA THR A 97 33.33 22.87 -1.88
C THR A 97 33.15 21.69 -0.93
N GLY A 98 32.62 20.56 -1.42
CA GLY A 98 32.21 19.41 -0.63
C GLY A 98 31.11 19.71 0.38
N ARG A 99 30.30 20.76 0.14
CA ARG A 99 29.25 21.23 1.07
C ARG A 99 27.91 21.34 0.37
N VAL A 100 26.88 20.74 0.97
CA VAL A 100 25.49 20.91 0.55
C VAL A 100 24.98 22.29 0.99
N THR A 101 24.38 23.04 0.08
CA THR A 101 23.68 24.30 0.36
C THR A 101 22.18 24.16 0.05
N PRO A 102 21.32 25.13 0.48
CA PRO A 102 19.91 25.13 0.08
C PRO A 102 19.73 25.11 -1.45
N GLU A 103 20.60 25.80 -2.17
CA GLU A 103 20.60 25.85 -3.64
C GLU A 103 21.02 24.51 -4.25
N SER A 104 21.89 23.75 -3.57
CA SER A 104 22.20 22.37 -3.97
C SER A 104 20.97 21.47 -3.91
N VAL A 105 20.08 21.65 -2.92
CA VAL A 105 18.81 20.93 -2.83
C VAL A 105 17.88 21.28 -3.99
N ILE A 106 17.85 22.56 -4.39
CA ILE A 106 17.07 23.00 -5.57
C ILE A 106 17.62 22.41 -6.86
N TYR A 107 18.94 22.28 -6.99
CA TYR A 107 19.55 21.60 -8.14
C TYR A 107 19.10 20.14 -8.22
N SER A 108 19.17 19.41 -7.10
CA SER A 108 18.65 18.03 -7.00
C SER A 108 17.13 17.95 -7.23
N PHE A 109 16.36 18.97 -6.87
CA PHE A 109 14.95 19.04 -7.26
C PHE A 109 14.77 19.18 -8.77
N GLY A 110 15.66 19.93 -9.44
CA GLY A 110 15.71 20.02 -10.90
C GLY A 110 15.95 18.68 -11.58
N THR A 111 16.82 17.83 -11.03
CA THR A 111 17.03 16.46 -11.55
C THR A 111 15.77 15.61 -11.40
N LEU A 112 15.04 15.76 -10.29
CA LEU A 112 13.77 15.06 -10.07
C LEU A 112 12.68 15.49 -11.07
N LEU A 113 12.62 16.77 -11.43
CA LEU A 113 11.71 17.26 -12.48
C LEU A 113 12.01 16.59 -13.84
N LEU A 114 13.29 16.43 -14.18
CA LEU A 114 13.70 15.70 -15.39
C LEU A 114 13.37 14.21 -15.32
N ASP A 115 13.57 13.57 -14.18
CA ASP A 115 13.22 12.16 -13.97
C ASP A 115 11.72 11.94 -14.21
N LEU A 116 10.88 12.85 -13.72
CA LEU A 116 9.43 12.80 -13.88
C LEU A 116 8.98 13.15 -15.29
N LEU A 117 9.65 14.06 -15.99
CA LEU A 117 9.34 14.34 -17.39
C LEU A 117 9.72 13.17 -18.30
N SER A 118 10.88 12.54 -18.06
CA SER A 118 11.47 11.56 -18.98
C SER A 118 11.19 10.10 -18.62
N GLY A 119 10.74 9.83 -17.40
CA GLY A 119 10.64 8.46 -16.86
C GLY A 119 12.00 7.77 -16.70
N LYS A 120 13.11 8.51 -16.83
CA LYS A 120 14.49 7.99 -16.87
C LYS A 120 15.38 8.82 -15.96
N HIS A 121 16.39 8.21 -15.37
CA HIS A 121 17.36 8.93 -14.56
C HIS A 121 18.49 9.46 -15.44
N ILE A 122 18.28 10.65 -16.03
CA ILE A 122 19.17 11.25 -17.05
C ILE A 122 20.08 12.31 -16.40
N PRO A 123 21.40 12.27 -16.63
CA PRO A 123 22.30 13.31 -16.17
C PRO A 123 21.86 14.71 -16.64
N PRO A 124 21.87 15.74 -15.79
CA PRO A 124 21.40 17.08 -16.13
C PRO A 124 22.08 17.70 -17.36
N SER A 125 23.39 17.46 -17.55
CA SER A 125 24.12 17.95 -18.72
C SER A 125 23.49 17.44 -20.02
N HIS A 126 23.25 16.13 -20.10
CA HIS A 126 22.66 15.51 -21.27
C HIS A 126 21.22 15.98 -21.52
N ALA A 127 20.41 16.11 -20.46
CA ALA A 127 19.04 16.60 -20.58
C ALA A 127 18.98 18.06 -21.05
N LEU A 128 19.87 18.92 -20.54
CA LEU A 128 19.95 20.33 -20.94
C LEU A 128 20.39 20.49 -22.40
N ASP A 129 21.27 19.64 -22.90
CA ASP A 129 21.65 19.62 -24.32
C ASP A 129 20.45 19.27 -25.21
N LEU A 130 19.70 18.22 -24.85
CA LEU A 130 18.46 17.85 -25.57
C LEU A 130 17.41 18.98 -25.57
N ILE A 131 17.30 19.73 -24.47
CA ILE A 131 16.41 20.89 -24.37
C ILE A 131 16.87 22.02 -25.30
N ARG A 132 18.18 22.30 -25.35
CA ARG A 132 18.77 23.35 -26.22
C ARG A 132 18.58 23.04 -27.70
N ASP A 133 18.72 21.77 -28.06
CA ASP A 133 18.50 21.28 -29.43
C ASP A 133 17.02 21.20 -29.81
N ARG A 134 16.11 21.71 -28.95
CA ARG A 134 14.65 21.70 -29.09
C ARG A 134 14.06 20.29 -29.26
N ASN A 135 14.75 19.27 -28.77
CA ASN A 135 14.35 17.88 -28.95
C ASN A 135 13.61 17.35 -27.70
N LEU A 136 12.59 18.10 -27.26
CA LEU A 136 11.79 17.77 -26.07
C LEU A 136 11.03 16.45 -26.22
N GLN A 137 10.70 16.05 -27.45
CA GLN A 137 10.05 14.76 -27.73
C GLN A 137 10.94 13.58 -27.34
N MET A 138 12.26 13.66 -27.57
CA MET A 138 13.18 12.60 -27.14
C MET A 138 13.41 12.58 -25.62
N LEU A 139 13.26 13.73 -24.97
CA LEU A 139 13.37 13.83 -23.51
C LEU A 139 12.10 13.32 -22.80
N THR A 140 10.93 13.57 -23.38
CA THR A 140 9.64 13.28 -22.75
C THR A 140 9.35 11.78 -22.76
N ASP A 141 8.83 11.28 -21.64
CA ASP A 141 8.36 9.90 -21.54
C ASP A 141 7.20 9.65 -22.52
N SER A 142 7.33 8.63 -23.37
CA SER A 142 6.30 8.31 -24.37
C SER A 142 4.94 7.95 -23.75
N CYS A 143 4.90 7.52 -22.48
CA CYS A 143 3.61 7.29 -21.82
C CYS A 143 2.86 8.58 -21.46
N LEU A 144 3.50 9.75 -21.51
CA LEU A 144 2.87 11.04 -21.27
C LEU A 144 2.31 11.67 -22.56
N GLU A 145 2.45 11.01 -23.71
CA GLU A 145 1.94 11.49 -24.98
C GLU A 145 0.43 11.78 -24.89
N GLY A 146 0.03 13.01 -25.22
CA GLY A 146 -1.36 13.47 -25.14
C GLY A 146 -1.88 13.77 -23.72
N GLN A 147 -1.06 13.65 -22.66
CA GLN A 147 -1.51 13.89 -21.28
C GLN A 147 -1.35 15.33 -20.78
N PHE A 148 -0.63 16.18 -21.52
CA PHE A 148 -0.39 17.57 -21.15
C PHE A 148 -0.30 18.47 -22.40
N SER A 149 -0.54 19.77 -22.24
CA SER A 149 -0.42 20.74 -23.33
C SER A 149 1.04 21.14 -23.57
N ASN A 150 1.39 21.56 -24.80
CA ASN A 150 2.74 22.04 -25.08
C ASN A 150 3.20 23.17 -24.15
N ASP A 151 2.26 24.04 -23.71
CA ASP A 151 2.54 25.12 -22.78
C ASP A 151 2.89 24.60 -21.38
N ASP A 152 2.12 23.64 -20.84
CA ASP A 152 2.39 23.02 -19.53
C ASP A 152 3.75 22.31 -19.53
N GLY A 153 4.07 21.59 -20.61
CA GLY A 153 5.35 20.91 -20.77
C GLY A 153 6.53 21.89 -20.84
N THR A 154 6.36 22.97 -21.61
CA THR A 154 7.37 24.04 -21.74
C THR A 154 7.64 24.71 -20.39
N GLU A 155 6.60 24.97 -19.61
CA GLU A 155 6.76 25.59 -18.29
C GLU A 155 7.44 24.64 -17.28
N LEU A 156 7.13 23.33 -17.30
CA LEU A 156 7.84 22.36 -16.47
C LEU A 156 9.32 22.26 -16.84
N VAL A 157 9.64 22.22 -18.14
CA VAL A 157 11.02 22.23 -18.65
C VAL A 157 11.73 23.51 -18.22
N ARG A 158 11.08 24.67 -18.37
CA ARG A 158 11.63 25.96 -17.95
C ARG A 158 11.94 25.98 -16.45
N LEU A 159 11.05 25.44 -15.62
CA LEU A 159 11.28 25.30 -14.19
C LEU A 159 12.48 24.39 -13.90
N ALA A 160 12.58 23.24 -14.56
CA ALA A 160 13.71 22.32 -14.43
C ALA A 160 15.03 23.00 -14.83
N THR A 161 15.07 23.70 -15.97
CA THR A 161 16.24 24.47 -16.42
C THR A 161 16.65 25.56 -15.44
N ARG A 162 15.69 26.24 -14.78
CA ARG A 162 15.99 27.22 -13.74
C ARG A 162 16.55 26.59 -12.47
N CYS A 163 16.04 25.43 -12.06
CA CYS A 163 16.59 24.68 -10.93
C CYS A 163 18.01 24.18 -11.20
N LEU A 164 18.34 23.85 -12.46
CA LEU A 164 19.61 23.30 -12.89
C LEU A 164 20.66 24.35 -13.33
N GLN A 165 20.44 25.63 -13.02
CA GLN A 165 21.43 26.67 -13.33
C GLN A 165 22.77 26.37 -12.66
N TYR A 166 23.85 26.64 -13.39
CA TYR A 166 25.20 26.42 -12.91
C TYR A 166 25.48 27.27 -11.66
N GLU A 167 25.14 28.57 -11.73
CA GLU A 167 25.27 29.50 -10.63
C GLU A 167 24.17 29.30 -9.57
N PRO A 168 24.52 28.96 -8.30
CA PRO A 168 23.52 28.67 -7.26
C PRO A 168 22.50 29.79 -7.04
N ARG A 169 22.95 31.05 -7.14
CA ARG A 169 22.13 32.26 -6.94
C ARG A 169 21.04 32.49 -7.99
N GLU A 170 21.16 31.84 -9.16
CA GLU A 170 20.17 31.96 -10.25
C GLU A 170 19.01 30.97 -10.10
N ARG A 171 19.16 30.00 -9.18
CA ARG A 171 18.15 28.98 -8.90
C ARG A 171 16.98 29.58 -8.10
N PRO A 172 15.74 29.14 -8.37
CA PRO A 172 14.57 29.62 -7.65
C PRO A 172 14.59 29.16 -6.18
N ASN A 173 14.02 29.96 -5.29
CA ASN A 173 13.75 29.51 -3.92
C ASN A 173 12.55 28.53 -3.88
N PRO A 174 12.40 27.69 -2.83
CA PRO A 174 11.31 26.72 -2.73
C PRO A 174 9.91 27.31 -2.94
N LYS A 175 9.65 28.51 -2.40
CA LYS A 175 8.36 29.21 -2.55
C LYS A 175 8.03 29.50 -4.02
N SER A 176 9.03 29.91 -4.80
CA SER A 176 8.88 30.17 -6.24
C SER A 176 8.62 28.88 -7.02
N VAL A 177 9.27 27.78 -6.62
CA VAL A 177 9.03 26.44 -7.18
C VAL A 177 7.60 25.98 -6.92
N VAL A 178 7.11 26.14 -5.69
CA VAL A 178 5.70 25.82 -5.33
C VAL A 178 4.74 26.64 -6.19
N SER A 179 4.96 27.96 -6.31
CA SER A 179 4.08 28.82 -7.11
C SER A 179 4.00 28.38 -8.58
N ALA A 180 5.12 27.99 -9.19
CA ALA A 180 5.15 27.49 -10.55
C ALA A 180 4.38 26.16 -10.67
N LEU A 181 4.61 25.22 -9.76
CA LEU A 181 3.94 23.91 -9.79
C LEU A 181 2.45 23.96 -9.48
N VAL A 182 2.00 24.90 -8.63
CA VAL A 182 0.56 25.11 -8.37
C VAL A 182 -0.17 25.50 -9.66
N SER A 183 0.45 26.32 -10.52
CA SER A 183 -0.17 26.70 -11.79
C SER A 183 -0.32 25.54 -12.78
N LEU A 184 0.50 24.50 -12.65
CA LEU A 184 0.49 23.32 -13.51
C LEU A 184 -0.47 22.22 -12.99
N GLN A 185 -0.69 22.14 -11.68
CA GLN A 185 -1.54 21.11 -11.07
C GLN A 185 -3.03 21.47 -11.21
N LYS A 186 -3.69 20.89 -12.22
CA LYS A 186 -5.13 21.10 -12.50
C LYS A 186 -6.02 20.16 -11.68
N ASP A 187 -5.54 18.95 -11.40
CA ASP A 187 -6.28 17.92 -10.66
C ASP A 187 -5.96 17.98 -9.16
N THR A 188 -6.35 19.03 -8.44
CA THR A 188 -6.14 19.11 -6.98
C THR A 188 -7.13 18.25 -6.20
N GLU A 189 -8.37 18.18 -6.66
CA GLU A 189 -9.47 17.49 -5.95
C GLU A 189 -9.52 15.98 -6.17
N VAL A 190 -8.83 15.47 -7.21
CA VAL A 190 -8.84 14.04 -7.53
C VAL A 190 -8.01 13.27 -6.50
N PRO A 191 -8.47 12.17 -5.87
CA PRO A 191 -7.66 11.41 -4.92
C PRO A 191 -6.40 10.79 -5.56
N SER A 192 -5.31 10.66 -4.80
CA SER A 192 -4.03 10.16 -5.32
C SER A 192 -4.12 8.72 -5.82
N GLN A 193 -4.99 7.90 -5.21
CA GLN A 193 -5.28 6.54 -5.67
C GLN A 193 -5.78 6.49 -7.11
N VAL A 194 -6.70 7.39 -7.44
CA VAL A 194 -7.29 7.50 -8.78
C VAL A 194 -6.23 7.92 -9.80
N LEU A 195 -5.39 8.89 -9.43
CA LEU A 195 -4.30 9.37 -10.30
C LEU A 195 -3.21 8.32 -10.53
N MET A 196 -2.97 7.45 -9.55
CA MET A 196 -2.04 6.33 -9.66
C MET A 196 -2.57 5.20 -10.56
N GLY A 197 -3.81 5.32 -11.09
CA GLY A 197 -4.44 4.26 -11.88
C GLY A 197 -4.70 3.00 -11.07
N ILE A 198 -4.60 3.10 -9.74
CA ILE A 198 -5.04 2.07 -8.83
C ILE A 198 -6.54 2.16 -8.91
N GLN A 199 -7.14 1.19 -9.59
CA GLN A 199 -8.57 1.01 -9.47
C GLN A 199 -8.83 0.92 -7.97
N THR A 200 -9.44 1.96 -7.41
CA THR A 200 -10.42 1.75 -6.36
C THR A 200 -11.42 0.83 -7.02
N THR A 201 -11.20 -0.48 -6.90
CA THR A 201 -12.19 -1.49 -7.21
C THR A 201 -13.48 -0.96 -6.64
N ASP A 202 -14.41 -0.60 -7.52
CA ASP A 202 -15.78 -0.17 -7.27
C ASP A 202 -16.13 -0.14 -5.78
N SER A 203 -15.93 0.99 -5.08
CA SER A 203 -16.46 1.12 -3.71
C SER A 203 -16.18 -0.09 -2.78
N PHE A 204 -15.12 -0.90 -2.97
CA PHE A 204 -14.91 -2.25 -2.40
C PHE A 204 -16.16 -2.89 -1.75
N THR A 205 -17.30 -2.96 -2.46
CA THR A 205 -18.48 -3.68 -1.95
C THR A 205 -18.14 -5.14 -2.09
N PRO A 206 -18.01 -5.90 -1.00
CA PRO A 206 -17.69 -7.30 -1.11
C PRO A 206 -18.77 -7.97 -1.95
N ARG A 207 -18.43 -8.54 -3.12
CA ARG A 207 -19.48 -9.11 -3.99
C ARG A 207 -20.11 -10.38 -3.41
N SER A 208 -19.51 -10.93 -2.35
CA SER A 208 -20.01 -12.12 -1.67
C SER A 208 -20.95 -11.78 -0.50
N PRO A 209 -21.97 -12.62 -0.23
CA PRO A 209 -22.86 -12.43 0.91
C PRO A 209 -22.12 -12.33 2.25
N LEU A 210 -21.01 -13.06 2.43
CA LEU A 210 -20.24 -13.06 3.67
C LEU A 210 -19.45 -11.77 3.86
N GLY A 211 -18.82 -11.27 2.78
CA GLY A 211 -18.11 -10.01 2.85
C GLY A 211 -19.05 -8.84 3.12
N GLU A 212 -20.25 -8.80 2.49
CA GLU A 212 -21.26 -7.77 2.76
C GLU A 212 -21.74 -7.80 4.22
N ALA A 213 -22.00 -9.00 4.74
CA ALA A 213 -22.38 -9.19 6.14
C ALA A 213 -21.26 -8.71 7.09
N CYS A 214 -20.00 -9.02 6.78
CA CYS A 214 -18.83 -8.55 7.54
C CYS A 214 -18.71 -7.02 7.53
N LEU A 215 -18.84 -6.38 6.36
CA LEU A 215 -18.76 -4.92 6.22
C LEU A 215 -19.84 -4.20 7.02
N ARG A 216 -21.07 -4.74 7.05
CA ARG A 216 -22.18 -4.19 7.85
C ARG A 216 -22.15 -4.60 9.32
N LEU A 217 -21.19 -5.43 9.71
CA LEU A 217 -21.13 -6.08 11.02
C LEU A 217 -22.44 -6.81 11.37
N ASP A 218 -23.08 -7.41 10.37
CA ASP A 218 -24.31 -8.19 10.53
C ASP A 218 -23.97 -9.62 10.97
N LEU A 219 -23.75 -9.78 12.28
CA LEU A 219 -23.37 -11.06 12.89
C LEU A 219 -24.43 -12.14 12.67
N SER A 220 -25.71 -11.77 12.48
CA SER A 220 -26.78 -12.72 12.19
C SER A 220 -26.66 -13.28 10.77
N ALA A 221 -26.40 -12.42 9.78
CA ALA A 221 -26.13 -12.86 8.41
C ALA A 221 -24.83 -13.68 8.32
N MET A 222 -23.78 -13.29 9.04
CA MET A 222 -22.55 -14.09 9.13
C MET A 222 -22.83 -15.49 9.72
N HIS A 223 -23.65 -15.58 10.76
CA HIS A 223 -24.05 -16.86 11.37
C HIS A 223 -24.78 -17.78 10.39
N GLU A 224 -25.77 -17.27 9.68
CA GLU A 224 -26.54 -18.05 8.68
C GLU A 224 -25.67 -18.57 7.54
N ILE A 225 -24.69 -17.78 7.12
CA ILE A 225 -23.73 -18.20 6.08
C ILE A 225 -22.80 -19.29 6.65
N MET A 226 -22.31 -19.12 7.87
CA MET A 226 -21.38 -20.06 8.50
C MET A 226 -22.03 -21.37 8.96
N GLU A 227 -23.34 -21.38 9.22
CA GLU A 227 -24.11 -22.60 9.49
C GLU A 227 -24.17 -23.49 8.25
N LYS A 228 -24.30 -22.89 7.06
CA LYS A 228 -24.31 -23.58 5.76
C LYS A 228 -22.92 -24.04 5.32
N LEU A 229 -21.84 -23.47 5.88
CA LEU A 229 -20.49 -23.95 5.62
C LEU A 229 -20.34 -25.38 6.14
N SER A 230 -20.03 -26.29 5.22
CA SER A 230 -19.67 -27.66 5.55
C SER A 230 -18.17 -27.75 5.85
N TYR A 231 -17.77 -28.80 6.56
CA TYR A 231 -16.36 -29.15 6.84
C TYR A 231 -15.54 -29.55 5.60
N LYS A 232 -16.02 -29.25 4.37
CA LYS A 232 -15.35 -29.63 3.12
C LYS A 232 -13.99 -28.96 2.96
N ASP A 233 -13.81 -27.78 3.55
CA ASP A 233 -12.53 -27.07 3.54
C ASP A 233 -11.52 -27.66 4.57
N ASP A 234 -11.96 -28.60 5.43
CA ASP A 234 -11.09 -29.33 6.36
C ASP A 234 -10.54 -30.65 5.73
N GLU A 235 -11.06 -31.08 4.56
CA GLU A 235 -10.73 -32.37 3.91
C GLU A 235 -9.28 -32.47 3.39
N GLY A 236 -8.57 -31.34 3.26
CA GLY A 236 -7.14 -31.33 2.90
C GLY A 236 -6.18 -31.62 4.06
N GLN A 237 -6.69 -31.74 5.29
CA GLN A 237 -5.90 -31.90 6.52
C GLN A 237 -6.31 -33.12 7.35
N THR A 238 -7.25 -33.94 6.87
CA THR A 238 -7.50 -35.27 7.46
C THR A 238 -6.31 -36.16 7.14
N THR A 239 -5.32 -36.15 8.04
CA THR A 239 -4.33 -37.23 8.10
C THR A 239 -5.10 -38.53 8.11
N GLU A 240 -4.79 -39.40 7.15
CA GLU A 240 -5.35 -40.73 7.01
C GLU A 240 -5.19 -41.48 8.33
N LEU A 241 -6.21 -41.44 9.18
CA LEU A 241 -6.20 -42.08 10.49
C LEU A 241 -6.28 -43.58 10.20
N SER A 242 -5.15 -44.25 10.41
CA SER A 242 -5.07 -45.71 10.33
C SER A 242 -6.17 -46.32 11.20
N PHE A 243 -6.79 -47.39 10.70
CA PHE A 243 -7.95 -48.10 11.25
C PHE A 243 -7.77 -48.65 12.69
N GLN A 244 -6.69 -48.29 13.39
CA GLN A 244 -6.22 -48.93 14.63
C GLN A 244 -6.18 -48.03 15.88
N MET A 245 -6.60 -46.76 15.84
CA MET A 245 -6.65 -45.91 17.04
C MET A 245 -7.93 -45.06 17.16
N TRP A 246 -9.08 -45.73 17.28
CA TRP A 246 -10.29 -45.09 17.81
C TRP A 246 -10.26 -45.17 19.34
N THR A 247 -9.68 -44.17 20.00
CA THR A 247 -9.66 -44.09 21.47
C THR A 247 -10.92 -43.40 22.01
N ASP A 248 -11.29 -43.63 23.27
CA ASP A 248 -12.42 -42.95 23.93
C ASP A 248 -12.28 -41.42 23.87
N GLN A 249 -11.04 -40.91 23.96
CA GLN A 249 -10.73 -39.49 23.83
C GLN A 249 -11.08 -38.91 22.44
N MET A 250 -10.86 -39.67 21.36
CA MET A 250 -11.28 -39.25 20.00
C MET A 250 -12.80 -39.14 19.91
N GLN A 251 -13.51 -40.08 20.52
CA GLN A 251 -14.96 -40.09 20.55
C GLN A 251 -15.52 -38.90 21.34
N GLU A 252 -14.96 -38.60 22.52
CA GLU A 252 -15.37 -37.46 23.34
C GLU A 252 -15.10 -36.12 22.65
N SER A 253 -13.95 -35.98 22.00
CA SER A 253 -13.64 -34.79 21.20
C SER A 253 -14.65 -34.61 20.06
N LEU A 254 -14.93 -35.67 19.29
CA LEU A 254 -15.91 -35.60 18.21
C LEU A 254 -17.34 -35.34 18.72
N ASN A 255 -17.70 -35.87 19.88
CA ASN A 255 -18.98 -35.57 20.54
C ASN A 255 -19.07 -34.11 20.96
N SER A 256 -17.98 -33.54 21.49
CA SER A 256 -17.90 -32.12 21.87
C SER A 256 -18.07 -31.23 20.64
N LYS A 257 -17.41 -31.55 19.52
CA LYS A 257 -17.61 -30.89 18.23
C LYS A 257 -19.07 -30.93 17.77
N LYS A 258 -19.70 -32.11 17.79
CA LYS A 258 -21.11 -32.28 17.39
C LYS A 258 -22.06 -31.48 18.28
N LYS A 259 -21.80 -31.45 19.60
CA LYS A 259 -22.58 -30.67 20.56
C LYS A 259 -22.40 -29.17 20.33
N GLY A 260 -21.18 -28.72 20.08
CA GLY A 260 -20.87 -27.34 19.69
C GLY A 260 -21.60 -26.92 18.42
N ASP A 261 -21.60 -27.78 17.39
CA ASP A 261 -22.33 -27.53 16.13
C ASP A 261 -23.85 -27.46 16.32
N ALA A 262 -24.40 -28.29 17.19
CA ALA A 262 -25.82 -28.22 17.54
C ALA A 262 -26.13 -26.91 18.27
N ALA A 263 -25.34 -26.54 19.28
CA ALA A 263 -25.50 -25.30 20.02
C ALA A 263 -25.36 -24.07 19.12
N PHE A 264 -24.36 -24.06 18.23
CA PHE A 264 -24.15 -23.01 17.23
C PHE A 264 -25.37 -22.86 16.31
N ARG A 265 -25.92 -23.97 15.80
CA ARG A 265 -27.14 -23.96 14.97
C ARG A 265 -28.35 -23.42 15.72
N HIS A 266 -28.48 -23.76 17.01
CA HIS A 266 -29.56 -23.28 17.87
C HIS A 266 -29.32 -21.87 18.44
N LYS A 267 -28.24 -21.19 18.02
CA LYS A 267 -27.86 -19.84 18.50
C LYS A 267 -27.57 -19.79 20.02
N ASP A 268 -27.25 -20.92 20.63
CA ASP A 268 -26.69 -20.98 21.99
C ASP A 268 -25.16 -20.84 21.90
N PHE A 269 -24.71 -19.60 21.73
CA PHE A 269 -23.30 -19.28 21.49
C PHE A 269 -22.43 -19.51 22.71
N THR A 270 -22.99 -19.41 23.93
CA THR A 270 -22.29 -19.75 25.17
C THR A 270 -21.94 -21.22 25.23
N THR A 271 -22.91 -22.11 25.02
CA THR A 271 -22.64 -23.55 25.01
C THR A 271 -21.76 -23.93 23.81
N ALA A 272 -21.91 -23.26 22.67
CA ALA A 272 -21.06 -23.48 21.50
C ALA A 272 -19.58 -23.17 21.81
N ILE A 273 -19.30 -22.04 22.45
CA ILE A 273 -17.94 -21.67 22.89
C ILE A 273 -17.35 -22.76 23.78
N ASP A 274 -18.07 -23.19 24.83
CA ASP A 274 -17.56 -24.18 25.78
C ASP A 274 -17.24 -25.51 25.08
N CYS A 275 -18.13 -25.97 24.21
CA CYS A 275 -17.96 -27.22 23.47
C CYS A 275 -16.81 -27.14 22.45
N TYR A 276 -16.66 -26.00 21.76
CA TYR A 276 -15.55 -25.79 20.83
C TYR A 276 -14.21 -25.63 21.53
N THR A 277 -14.19 -25.01 22.71
CA THR A 277 -12.99 -24.93 23.55
C THR A 277 -12.56 -26.30 24.03
N GLN A 278 -13.49 -27.14 24.49
CA GLN A 278 -13.18 -28.54 24.83
C GLN A 278 -12.62 -29.31 23.62
N PHE A 279 -13.19 -29.11 22.43
CA PHE A 279 -12.67 -29.72 21.20
C PHE A 279 -11.26 -29.22 20.86
N ILE A 280 -10.97 -27.94 21.01
CA ILE A 280 -9.68 -27.35 20.64
C ILE A 280 -8.57 -27.71 21.64
N GLU A 281 -8.86 -27.69 22.94
CA GLU A 281 -7.86 -27.92 23.98
C GLU A 281 -7.53 -29.41 24.18
N TYR A 282 -8.54 -30.27 24.09
CA TYR A 282 -8.40 -31.71 24.39
C TYR A 282 -8.52 -32.59 23.15
N GLY A 283 -8.86 -32.00 22.00
CA GLY A 283 -9.00 -32.71 20.74
C GLY A 283 -7.66 -32.95 20.05
N PRO A 284 -7.51 -34.11 19.42
CA PRO A 284 -6.28 -34.48 18.71
C PRO A 284 -6.22 -33.95 17.27
N THR A 285 -7.29 -33.30 16.80
CA THR A 285 -7.43 -32.80 15.43
C THR A 285 -7.69 -31.31 15.43
N VAL A 286 -7.01 -30.59 14.55
CA VAL A 286 -7.20 -29.15 14.35
C VAL A 286 -8.25 -28.95 13.26
N SER A 287 -9.25 -28.10 13.51
CA SER A 287 -10.33 -27.80 12.56
C SER A 287 -10.48 -26.29 12.37
N PRO A 288 -10.09 -25.72 11.21
CA PRO A 288 -10.31 -24.31 10.89
C PRO A 288 -11.76 -23.88 11.07
N THR A 289 -12.70 -24.74 10.68
CA THR A 289 -14.14 -24.50 10.81
C THR A 289 -14.58 -24.34 12.27
N VAL A 290 -14.04 -25.11 13.20
CA VAL A 290 -14.35 -24.98 14.63
C VAL A 290 -13.86 -23.65 15.19
N TYR A 291 -12.62 -23.26 14.89
CA TYR A 291 -12.09 -21.96 15.28
C TYR A 291 -12.92 -20.80 14.70
N ALA A 292 -13.30 -20.89 13.43
CA ALA A 292 -14.13 -19.86 12.79
C ALA A 292 -15.49 -19.71 13.48
N ARG A 293 -16.19 -20.82 13.77
CA ARG A 293 -17.48 -20.80 14.47
C ARG A 293 -17.36 -20.28 15.90
N ARG A 294 -16.28 -20.65 16.61
CA ARG A 294 -16.01 -20.11 17.96
C ARG A 294 -15.70 -18.62 17.91
N SER A 295 -14.91 -18.16 16.94
CA SER A 295 -14.64 -16.73 16.70
C SER A 295 -15.93 -15.92 16.50
N LEU A 296 -16.86 -16.38 15.65
CA LEU A 296 -18.14 -15.70 15.49
C LEU A 296 -18.99 -15.74 16.78
N SER A 297 -18.96 -16.86 17.51
CA SER A 297 -19.66 -16.98 18.80
C SER A 297 -19.12 -15.98 19.83
N TYR A 298 -17.80 -15.77 19.84
CA TYR A 298 -17.15 -14.73 20.64
C TYR A 298 -17.60 -13.32 20.25
N LEU A 299 -17.67 -12.99 18.95
CA LEU A 299 -18.19 -11.69 18.50
C LEU A 299 -19.62 -11.44 18.98
N ILE A 300 -20.50 -12.44 18.86
CA ILE A 300 -21.89 -12.32 19.28
C ILE A 300 -22.00 -12.11 20.80
N ASN A 301 -21.10 -12.72 21.57
CA ASN A 301 -21.03 -12.55 23.03
C ASN A 301 -20.19 -11.32 23.48
N ASN A 302 -19.90 -10.38 22.58
CA ASN A 302 -19.10 -9.16 22.86
C ASN A 302 -17.67 -9.43 23.36
N MET A 303 -17.01 -10.47 22.84
CA MET A 303 -15.62 -10.83 23.15
C MET A 303 -14.73 -10.72 21.90
N PRO A 304 -14.49 -9.50 21.39
CA PRO A 304 -13.84 -9.29 20.09
C PRO A 304 -12.33 -9.59 20.09
N GLN A 305 -11.65 -9.59 21.24
CA GLN A 305 -10.22 -9.90 21.32
C GLN A 305 -9.97 -11.40 21.17
N GLU A 306 -10.79 -12.21 21.83
CA GLU A 306 -10.83 -13.67 21.73
C GLU A 306 -11.22 -14.09 20.31
N ALA A 307 -12.21 -13.41 19.72
CA ALA A 307 -12.61 -13.62 18.34
C ALA A 307 -11.47 -13.35 17.35
N LEU A 308 -10.72 -12.25 17.54
CA LEU A 308 -9.57 -11.91 16.73
C LEU A 308 -8.47 -12.96 16.86
N GLY A 309 -8.20 -13.43 18.08
CA GLY A 309 -7.26 -14.50 18.35
C GLY A 309 -7.58 -15.78 17.56
N ASP A 310 -8.84 -16.22 17.60
CA ASP A 310 -9.28 -17.39 16.82
C ASP A 310 -9.16 -17.17 15.31
N ALA A 311 -9.55 -15.99 14.80
CA ALA A 311 -9.42 -15.67 13.38
C ALA A 311 -7.96 -15.71 12.90
N MET A 312 -7.01 -15.23 13.72
CA MET A 312 -5.58 -15.31 13.43
C MET A 312 -5.06 -16.74 13.47
N GLN A 313 -5.51 -17.57 14.42
CA GLN A 313 -5.15 -19.00 14.45
C GLN A 313 -5.59 -19.72 13.18
N VAL A 314 -6.81 -19.42 12.70
CA VAL A 314 -7.31 -19.97 11.44
C VAL A 314 -6.38 -19.61 10.26
N GLN A 315 -5.90 -18.36 10.19
CA GLN A 315 -4.98 -17.94 9.13
C GLN A 315 -3.64 -18.69 9.18
N VAL A 316 -3.17 -19.07 10.37
CA VAL A 316 -1.98 -19.92 10.52
C VAL A 316 -2.25 -21.35 10.04
N ILE A 317 -3.42 -21.91 10.37
CA ILE A 317 -3.78 -23.29 10.01
C ILE A 317 -4.12 -23.41 8.51
N SER A 318 -4.80 -22.43 7.94
CA SER A 318 -5.25 -22.39 6.55
C SER A 318 -5.08 -20.99 5.94
N PRO A 319 -3.86 -20.64 5.47
CA PRO A 319 -3.54 -19.29 4.99
C PRO A 319 -4.33 -18.81 3.77
N VAL A 320 -4.94 -19.75 3.03
CA VAL A 320 -5.71 -19.44 1.82
C VAL A 320 -7.21 -19.31 2.08
N TRP A 321 -7.66 -19.45 3.34
CA TRP A 321 -9.07 -19.51 3.66
C TRP A 321 -9.65 -18.13 3.97
N HIS A 322 -10.34 -17.56 2.98
CA HIS A 322 -10.92 -16.21 3.00
C HIS A 322 -11.84 -15.90 4.21
N ILE A 323 -12.51 -16.90 4.78
CA ILE A 323 -13.38 -16.73 5.97
C ILE A 323 -12.59 -16.23 7.18
N ALA A 324 -11.33 -16.65 7.33
CA ALA A 324 -10.45 -16.17 8.40
C ALA A 324 -10.28 -14.65 8.34
N SER A 325 -9.97 -14.12 7.16
CA SER A 325 -9.79 -12.69 6.93
C SER A 325 -11.09 -11.90 7.15
N TYR A 326 -12.26 -12.46 6.82
CA TYR A 326 -13.55 -11.83 7.11
C TYR A 326 -13.86 -11.79 8.62
N LEU A 327 -13.55 -12.84 9.36
CA LEU A 327 -13.72 -12.84 10.83
C LEU A 327 -12.75 -11.88 11.51
N GLN A 328 -11.52 -11.80 11.00
CA GLN A 328 -10.53 -10.82 11.45
C GLN A 328 -11.04 -9.40 11.23
N ALA A 329 -11.57 -9.09 10.04
CA ALA A 329 -12.15 -7.80 9.73
C ALA A 329 -13.31 -7.45 10.66
N ALA A 330 -14.26 -8.37 10.88
CA ALA A 330 -15.40 -8.15 11.79
C ALA A 330 -14.95 -7.89 13.23
N SER A 331 -13.91 -8.61 13.69
CA SER A 331 -13.33 -8.40 15.02
C SER A 331 -12.67 -7.02 15.14
N LEU A 332 -11.90 -6.61 14.13
CA LEU A 332 -11.23 -5.30 14.09
C LEU A 332 -12.23 -4.14 13.96
N PHE A 333 -13.32 -4.30 13.21
CA PHE A 333 -14.41 -3.32 13.17
C PHE A 333 -15.04 -3.13 14.55
N THR A 334 -15.29 -4.23 15.26
CA THR A 334 -15.83 -4.18 16.64
C THR A 334 -14.85 -3.48 17.59
N LEU A 335 -13.54 -3.63 17.37
CA LEU A 335 -12.47 -2.97 18.11
C LEU A 335 -12.19 -1.52 17.69
N LYS A 336 -12.92 -0.98 16.71
CA LYS A 336 -12.71 0.38 16.14
C LYS A 336 -11.33 0.58 15.50
N MET A 337 -10.71 -0.49 15.01
CA MET A 337 -9.45 -0.48 14.26
C MET A 337 -9.76 -0.45 12.75
N GLU A 338 -10.31 0.68 12.27
CA GLU A 338 -10.90 0.76 10.93
C GLU A 338 -9.89 0.49 9.81
N THR A 339 -8.67 0.99 9.93
CA THR A 339 -7.64 0.85 8.88
C THR A 339 -7.25 -0.61 8.66
N GLU A 340 -7.05 -1.34 9.75
CA GLU A 340 -6.71 -2.75 9.77
C GLU A 340 -7.92 -3.61 9.37
N ALA A 341 -9.12 -3.24 9.80
CA ALA A 341 -10.35 -3.93 9.44
C ALA A 341 -10.58 -3.91 7.93
N HIS A 342 -10.44 -2.74 7.29
CA HIS A 342 -10.54 -2.63 5.84
C HIS A 342 -9.42 -3.38 5.11
N ALA A 343 -8.22 -3.46 5.69
CA ALA A 343 -7.13 -4.25 5.11
C ALA A 343 -7.44 -5.76 5.13
N ALA A 344 -7.92 -6.28 6.27
CA ALA A 344 -8.34 -7.67 6.40
C ALA A 344 -9.54 -8.00 5.49
N LEU A 345 -10.50 -7.08 5.34
CA LEU A 345 -11.63 -7.24 4.44
C LEU A 345 -11.17 -7.38 2.98
N ARG A 346 -10.23 -6.54 2.53
CA ARG A 346 -9.64 -6.63 1.18
C ARG A 346 -8.91 -7.94 0.95
N GLU A 347 -8.18 -8.43 1.95
CA GLU A 347 -7.51 -9.73 1.89
C GLU A 347 -8.53 -10.87 1.72
N GLY A 348 -9.62 -10.86 2.48
CA GLY A 348 -10.71 -11.84 2.36
C GLY A 348 -11.31 -11.88 0.95
N VAL A 349 -11.63 -10.71 0.38
CA VAL A 349 -12.16 -10.62 -0.99
C VAL A 349 -11.16 -11.17 -2.01
N ALA A 350 -9.87 -10.86 -1.86
CA ALA A 350 -8.84 -11.35 -2.77
C ALA A 350 -8.64 -12.87 -2.69
N LEU A 351 -8.70 -13.46 -1.49
CA LEU A 351 -8.62 -14.91 -1.28
C LEU A 351 -9.87 -15.62 -1.82
N GLU A 352 -11.05 -15.04 -1.63
CA GLU A 352 -12.32 -15.60 -2.12
C GLU A 352 -12.38 -15.60 -3.65
N ALA A 353 -11.96 -14.50 -4.29
CA ALA A 353 -11.88 -14.42 -5.75
C ALA A 353 -10.96 -15.51 -6.34
N LYS A 354 -9.81 -15.75 -5.69
CA LYS A 354 -8.88 -16.83 -6.06
C LYS A 354 -9.52 -18.22 -5.92
N LYS A 355 -10.26 -18.48 -4.83
CA LYS A 355 -10.96 -19.76 -4.61
C LYS A 355 -12.02 -20.03 -5.67
N ASN A 356 -12.76 -19.00 -6.10
CA ASN A 356 -13.83 -19.14 -7.08
C ASN A 356 -13.35 -19.18 -8.54
N GLY A 357 -12.03 -19.22 -8.79
CA GLY A 357 -11.47 -19.26 -10.15
C GLY A 357 -11.72 -17.97 -10.97
N LEU A 358 -12.16 -16.90 -10.31
CA LEU A 358 -12.37 -15.60 -10.92
C LEU A 358 -11.03 -14.86 -10.94
N THR A 359 -10.25 -15.07 -11.99
CA THR A 359 -9.19 -14.10 -12.31
C THR A 359 -9.86 -12.76 -12.62
N PRO A 360 -9.39 -11.63 -12.06
CA PRO A 360 -10.04 -10.32 -12.28
C PRO A 360 -9.99 -9.78 -13.72
N ASN A 361 -9.52 -10.55 -14.70
CA ASN A 361 -9.52 -10.15 -16.11
C ASN A 361 -9.97 -11.33 -16.97
N GLY A 362 -11.18 -11.20 -17.49
CA GLY A 362 -11.78 -12.08 -18.47
C GLY A 362 -12.63 -11.26 -19.43
N ARG A 363 -11.99 -10.36 -20.18
CA ARG A 363 -12.25 -9.99 -21.58
C ARG A 363 -11.45 -8.75 -21.97
#